data_AF-A0AAE3XCD5-F1
#
_entry.id   AF-A0AAE3XCD5-F1
#
_cell.length_a   1.000
_cell.length_b   1.000
_cell.length_c   1.000
_cell.angle_alpha   90.00
_cell.angle_beta   90.00
_cell.angle_gamma   90.00
#
_symmetry.space_group_name_H-M   'P 1'
#
loop_
_entity.id
_entity.type
_entity.pdbx_description
1 polymer ?
#
loop_
_entity_poly.entity_id
_entity_poly.type
_entity_poly.pdbx_seq_one_letter_code
_entity_poly.pdbx_strand_id
1 'polypeptide(L)'
;MNIKHEQDLVVLTRDTFRALTFDRDGHRCVVCGRADVKLDAHHILERRLFRTGGYFLDNAVSLCDQGEHGCHMRAERTLISPDELRERAGIGTVVLPDHLYADATYTKWGDIVLEDGRRVRGELFEDESVQKVLRDGGVLPLYTNRVKYPRTPHLPWSPGKSKDDRIIETLSHFHESRVICTIKRDGENTTMLSDGLHARSIDGRHHPSRNWVKNFHASIAHELPDGWRIAGENLYAQHTIRYDDLPSYFMGISIWDERNTCLPWDDTLAYFGMLGITPVPVVYDGPWPGERFLRDLADQLAAQGEEGYVIRRADAFAYRDFRLSVAKYVTRTFKDAVNASGHHWRAKAVVPNGLKPT
;
A
#
# COMPACT_ATOMS: atom_id res chain seq x y z
N MET A 1 -2.62 14.07 -15.61
CA MET A 1 -1.45 13.39 -16.17
C MET A 1 -1.86 12.00 -16.63
N ASN A 2 -1.27 11.48 -17.71
CA ASN A 2 -1.45 10.10 -18.15
C ASN A 2 -0.58 9.19 -17.27
N ILE A 3 -1.10 8.07 -16.76
CA ILE A 3 -0.31 7.15 -15.93
C ILE A 3 0.06 5.92 -16.76
N LYS A 4 1.33 5.52 -16.73
CA LYS A 4 1.82 4.29 -17.37
C LYS A 4 2.67 3.49 -16.39
N HIS A 5 2.45 2.17 -16.37
CA HIS A 5 3.29 1.24 -15.61
C HIS A 5 4.43 0.72 -16.49
N GLU A 6 5.53 0.31 -15.86
CA GLU A 6 6.76 -0.07 -16.57
C GLU A 6 6.58 -1.24 -17.54
N GLN A 7 5.63 -2.15 -17.29
CA GLN A 7 5.31 -3.27 -18.18
C GLN A 7 4.86 -2.85 -19.59
N ASP A 8 4.31 -1.64 -19.73
CA ASP A 8 3.75 -1.14 -20.99
C ASP A 8 4.72 -0.25 -21.78
N LEU A 9 5.99 -0.15 -21.34
CA LEU A 9 6.93 0.87 -21.80
C LEU A 9 8.20 0.26 -22.41
N VAL A 10 8.72 0.95 -23.44
CA VAL A 10 10.00 0.62 -24.06
C VAL A 10 11.13 1.17 -23.20
N VAL A 11 12.03 0.29 -22.77
CA VAL A 11 13.24 0.65 -22.02
C VAL A 11 14.30 1.19 -22.98
N LEU A 12 14.83 2.38 -22.70
CA LEU A 12 15.89 2.99 -23.48
C LEU A 12 17.28 2.50 -23.02
N THR A 13 18.26 2.53 -23.92
CA THR A 13 19.67 2.42 -23.51
C THR A 13 20.08 3.67 -22.74
N ARG A 14 21.13 3.58 -21.92
CA ARG A 14 21.62 4.73 -21.12
C ARG A 14 21.99 5.94 -21.98
N ASP A 15 22.63 5.71 -23.12
CA ASP A 15 23.07 6.79 -24.02
C ASP A 15 21.88 7.44 -24.71
N THR A 16 20.93 6.64 -25.22
CA THR A 16 19.69 7.15 -25.82
C THR A 16 18.83 7.88 -24.79
N PHE A 17 18.70 7.34 -23.58
CA PHE A 17 18.00 7.97 -22.47
C PHE A 17 18.57 9.36 -22.17
N ARG A 18 19.89 9.46 -22.04
CA ARG A 18 20.57 10.72 -21.76
C ARG A 18 20.41 11.72 -22.91
N ALA A 19 20.64 11.30 -24.16
CA ALA A 19 20.53 12.16 -25.33
C ALA A 19 19.11 12.73 -25.47
N LEU A 20 18.10 11.86 -25.48
CA LEU A 20 16.70 12.28 -25.63
C LEU A 20 16.21 13.18 -24.48
N THR A 21 16.69 12.93 -23.25
CA THR A 21 16.36 13.79 -22.10
C THR A 21 16.90 15.21 -22.30
N PHE A 22 18.16 15.32 -22.74
CA PHE A 22 18.80 16.62 -22.97
C PHE A 22 18.16 17.35 -24.16
N ASP A 23 17.87 16.64 -25.25
CA ASP A 23 17.23 17.21 -26.43
C ASP A 23 15.84 17.77 -26.09
N ARG A 24 15.03 17.01 -25.34
CA ARG A 24 13.69 17.46 -24.89
C ARG A 24 13.76 18.72 -24.03
N ASP A 25 14.74 18.78 -23.12
CA ASP A 25 14.88 19.89 -22.18
C ASP A 25 15.70 21.06 -22.75
N GLY A 26 15.99 21.04 -24.05
CA GLY A 26 16.71 22.10 -24.75
C GLY A 26 18.15 22.29 -24.29
N HIS A 27 18.80 21.21 -23.79
CA HIS A 27 20.12 21.21 -23.17
C HIS A 27 20.26 22.22 -22.02
N ARG A 28 19.22 22.36 -21.20
CA ARG A 28 19.20 23.24 -20.02
C ARG A 28 18.72 22.51 -18.79
N CYS A 29 19.13 22.97 -17.62
CA CYS A 29 18.53 22.52 -16.38
C CYS A 29 17.06 22.98 -16.32
N VAL A 30 16.12 22.04 -16.18
CA VAL A 30 14.67 22.37 -16.13
C VAL A 30 14.28 23.19 -14.89
N VAL A 31 15.12 23.20 -13.86
CA VAL A 31 14.86 23.95 -12.61
C VAL A 31 15.40 25.37 -12.65
N CYS A 32 16.65 25.57 -13.07
CA CYS A 32 17.33 26.87 -13.00
C CYS A 32 17.70 27.49 -14.36
N GLY A 33 17.43 26.80 -15.48
CA GLY A 33 17.67 27.30 -16.84
C GLY A 33 19.15 27.33 -17.29
N ARG A 34 20.10 27.01 -16.39
CA ARG A 34 21.53 26.98 -16.71
C ARG A 34 21.85 25.94 -17.78
N ALA A 35 22.77 26.31 -18.67
CA ALA A 35 23.24 25.51 -19.81
C ALA A 35 24.77 25.46 -19.90
N ASP A 36 25.43 26.37 -19.19
CA ASP A 36 26.87 26.62 -19.10
C ASP A 36 27.58 25.72 -18.08
N VAL A 37 26.87 24.72 -17.56
CA VAL A 37 27.31 23.83 -16.50
C VAL A 37 27.12 22.37 -16.90
N LYS A 38 27.82 21.46 -16.23
CA LYS A 38 27.57 20.03 -16.40
C LYS A 38 26.11 19.71 -16.11
N LEU A 39 25.45 19.05 -17.06
CA LEU A 39 24.09 18.54 -16.92
C LEU A 39 24.13 17.03 -16.70
N ASP A 40 23.16 16.55 -15.93
CA ASP A 40 22.91 15.13 -15.70
C ASP A 40 21.46 14.77 -16.05
N ALA A 41 21.29 13.59 -16.67
CA ALA A 41 19.98 13.03 -16.97
C ALA A 41 19.46 12.33 -15.72
N HIS A 42 18.78 13.11 -14.89
CA HIS A 42 18.30 12.71 -13.59
C HIS A 42 17.02 11.90 -13.72
N HIS A 43 16.98 10.73 -13.09
CA HIS A 43 15.75 9.94 -13.00
C HIS A 43 14.79 10.60 -11.99
N ILE A 44 13.53 10.84 -12.40
CA ILE A 44 12.49 11.47 -11.56
C ILE A 44 12.12 10.55 -10.40
N LEU A 45 11.87 9.27 -10.67
CA LEU A 45 11.82 8.20 -9.68
C LEU A 45 13.07 7.32 -9.83
N GLU A 46 13.62 6.89 -8.70
CA GLU A 46 14.86 6.12 -8.65
C GLU A 46 14.74 4.81 -9.45
N ARG A 47 15.69 4.59 -10.36
CA ARG A 47 15.71 3.44 -11.27
C ARG A 47 15.70 2.08 -10.57
N ARG A 48 16.26 1.98 -9.36
CA ARG A 48 16.26 0.75 -8.55
C ARG A 48 14.85 0.29 -8.14
N LEU A 49 13.85 1.18 -8.17
CA LEU A 49 12.45 0.80 -7.91
C LEU A 49 11.83 0.03 -9.08
N PHE A 50 12.39 0.15 -10.28
CA PHE A 50 11.88 -0.45 -11.51
C PHE A 50 12.54 -1.79 -11.78
N ARG A 51 11.75 -2.84 -12.05
CA ARG A 51 12.28 -4.15 -12.45
C ARG A 51 13.05 -4.06 -13.78
N THR A 52 12.61 -3.16 -14.64
CA THR A 52 13.20 -2.90 -15.96
C THR A 52 14.37 -1.90 -15.95
N GLY A 53 14.72 -1.35 -14.79
CA GLY A 53 15.83 -0.41 -14.63
C GLY A 53 15.52 1.06 -14.93
N GLY A 54 14.26 1.43 -15.19
CA GLY A 54 13.76 2.81 -15.05
C GLY A 54 14.16 3.82 -16.12
N TYR A 55 14.86 3.40 -17.18
CA TYR A 55 15.32 4.24 -18.29
C TYR A 55 14.18 4.59 -19.28
N PHE A 56 13.20 5.32 -18.80
CA PHE A 56 12.06 5.83 -19.58
C PHE A 56 12.21 7.33 -19.76
N LEU A 57 11.95 7.85 -20.96
CA LEU A 57 12.09 9.30 -21.24
C LEU A 57 11.21 10.15 -20.30
N ASP A 58 9.99 9.70 -20.04
CA ASP A 58 9.05 10.36 -19.12
C ASP A 58 9.40 10.16 -17.63
N ASN A 59 10.45 9.40 -17.32
CA ASN A 59 11.04 9.27 -15.98
C ASN A 59 12.37 10.03 -15.85
N ALA A 60 12.67 10.98 -16.75
CA ALA A 60 13.95 11.67 -16.79
C ALA A 60 13.80 13.18 -16.92
N VAL A 61 14.72 13.94 -16.32
CA VAL A 61 14.88 15.39 -16.52
C VAL A 61 16.35 15.81 -16.51
N SER A 62 16.66 16.88 -17.23
CA SER A 62 17.97 17.50 -17.27
C SER A 62 18.15 18.42 -16.07
N LEU A 63 19.12 18.11 -15.20
CA LEU A 63 19.43 18.92 -14.03
C LEU A 63 20.90 19.32 -14.00
N CYS A 64 21.19 20.50 -13.47
CA CYS A 64 22.58 20.92 -13.27
C CYS A 64 23.25 20.12 -12.15
N ASP A 65 24.43 19.60 -12.45
CA ASP A 65 25.32 18.91 -11.53
C ASP A 65 26.43 19.87 -11.11
N GLN A 66 26.19 20.56 -10.00
CA GLN A 66 27.09 21.57 -9.41
C GLN A 66 27.44 21.17 -7.98
N GLY A 67 27.63 19.87 -7.74
CA GLY A 67 27.83 19.32 -6.40
C GLY A 67 26.63 19.61 -5.50
N GLU A 68 26.90 19.97 -4.24
CA GLU A 68 25.88 20.10 -3.19
C GLU A 68 24.81 21.16 -3.45
N HIS A 69 25.10 22.17 -4.28
CA HIS A 69 24.17 23.25 -4.62
C HIS A 69 23.46 23.04 -5.97
N GLY A 70 23.76 21.95 -6.67
CA GLY A 70 23.13 21.59 -7.94
C GLY A 70 21.65 21.22 -7.78
N CYS A 71 20.86 21.47 -8.82
CA CYS A 71 19.46 21.04 -8.84
C CYS A 71 19.35 19.51 -8.81
N HIS A 72 20.34 18.80 -9.37
CA HIS A 72 20.43 17.34 -9.28
C HIS A 72 20.44 16.88 -7.82
N MET A 73 21.38 17.38 -7.01
CA MET A 73 21.49 17.00 -5.60
C MET A 73 20.28 17.44 -4.76
N ARG A 74 19.66 18.59 -5.08
CA ARG A 74 18.40 18.99 -4.43
C ARG A 74 17.25 18.02 -4.71
N ALA A 75 17.15 17.50 -5.94
CA ALA A 75 16.17 16.48 -6.28
C ALA A 75 16.47 15.13 -5.60
N GLU A 76 17.73 14.70 -5.55
CA GLU A 76 18.16 13.52 -4.78
C GLU A 76 17.78 13.64 -3.29
N ARG A 77 18.01 14.83 -2.70
CA ARG A 77 17.63 15.17 -1.33
C ARG A 77 16.13 15.37 -1.13
N THR A 78 15.30 15.18 -2.16
CA THR A 78 13.84 15.34 -2.15
C THR A 78 13.36 16.76 -1.81
N LEU A 79 14.22 17.76 -2.05
CA LEU A 79 13.90 19.19 -1.89
C LEU A 79 13.22 19.78 -3.13
N ILE A 80 13.15 19.00 -4.21
CA ILE A 80 12.40 19.27 -5.43
C ILE A 80 11.59 18.00 -5.67
N SER A 81 10.27 18.12 -5.78
CA SER A 81 9.40 16.95 -5.89
C SER A 81 9.42 16.39 -7.32
N PRO A 82 9.13 15.07 -7.49
CA PRO A 82 8.89 14.49 -8.80
C PRO A 82 7.86 15.25 -9.65
N ASP A 83 6.79 15.74 -9.02
CA ASP A 83 5.72 16.46 -9.72
C ASP A 83 6.18 17.85 -10.17
N GLU A 84 6.96 18.56 -9.36
CA GLU A 84 7.59 19.83 -9.76
C GLU A 84 8.54 19.64 -10.95
N LEU A 85 9.32 18.54 -10.96
CA LEU A 85 10.20 18.21 -12.08
C LEU A 85 9.41 17.94 -13.36
N ARG A 86 8.30 17.19 -13.27
CA ARG A 86 7.43 16.90 -14.42
C ARG A 86 6.80 18.17 -14.97
N GLU A 87 6.27 19.02 -14.10
CA GLU A 87 5.66 20.30 -14.50
C GLU A 87 6.65 21.17 -15.26
N ARG A 88 7.85 21.37 -14.70
CA ARG A 88 8.90 22.19 -15.31
C ARG A 88 9.41 21.65 -16.65
N ALA A 89 9.41 20.33 -16.82
CA ALA A 89 9.83 19.67 -18.05
C ALA A 89 8.69 19.46 -19.07
N GLY A 90 7.45 19.87 -18.74
CA GLY A 90 6.28 19.65 -19.60
C GLY A 90 5.90 18.17 -19.76
N ILE A 91 6.26 17.31 -18.80
CA ILE A 91 5.99 15.87 -18.86
C ILE A 91 4.56 15.61 -18.39
N GLY A 92 3.69 15.26 -19.34
CA GLY A 92 2.30 14.92 -19.07
C GLY A 92 2.06 13.48 -18.58
N THR A 93 3.06 12.61 -18.68
CA THR A 93 2.98 11.18 -18.30
C THR A 93 3.71 10.91 -16.99
N VAL A 94 3.08 10.21 -16.05
CA VAL A 94 3.75 9.65 -14.88
C VAL A 94 4.07 8.19 -15.16
N VAL A 95 5.36 7.87 -15.18
CA VAL A 95 5.86 6.50 -15.24
C VAL A 95 6.05 5.98 -13.81
N LEU A 96 5.37 4.88 -13.46
CA LEU A 96 5.44 4.26 -12.14
C LEU A 96 6.01 2.85 -12.20
N PRO A 97 6.83 2.44 -11.21
CA PRO A 97 7.15 1.04 -10.99
C PRO A 97 5.89 0.20 -10.79
N ASP A 98 5.97 -1.10 -11.14
CA ASP A 98 4.82 -2.00 -11.08
C ASP A 98 4.19 -2.12 -9.69
N HIS A 99 4.95 -1.84 -8.64
CA HIS A 99 4.49 -1.97 -7.26
C HIS A 99 3.93 -0.65 -6.66
N LEU A 100 4.07 0.50 -7.34
CA LEU A 100 3.55 1.80 -6.89
C LEU A 100 2.21 2.16 -7.56
N TYR A 101 1.32 2.84 -6.83
CA TYR A 101 -0.05 3.15 -7.27
C TYR A 101 -0.21 4.63 -7.65
N ALA A 102 -1.06 4.90 -8.65
CA ALA A 102 -1.33 6.23 -9.20
C ALA A 102 -2.00 7.21 -8.23
N ASP A 103 -2.64 6.70 -7.19
CA ASP A 103 -3.43 7.48 -6.22
C ASP A 103 -2.60 7.92 -5.00
N ALA A 104 -1.29 7.94 -5.13
CA ALA A 104 -0.38 8.45 -4.12
C ALA A 104 0.70 9.32 -4.76
N THR A 105 1.18 10.29 -3.98
CA THR A 105 2.33 11.12 -4.32
C THR A 105 3.59 10.48 -3.75
N TYR A 106 4.68 10.50 -4.53
CA TYR A 106 5.94 9.88 -4.14
C TYR A 106 7.10 10.86 -4.09
N THR A 107 8.06 10.60 -3.21
CA THR A 107 9.42 11.14 -3.33
C THR A 107 10.16 10.44 -4.48
N LYS A 108 11.34 10.96 -4.85
CA LYS A 108 12.24 10.27 -5.78
C LYS A 108 12.53 8.81 -5.37
N TRP A 109 12.62 8.54 -4.08
CA TRP A 109 12.96 7.23 -3.52
C TRP A 109 11.76 6.28 -3.38
N GLY A 110 10.57 6.69 -3.85
CA GLY A 110 9.36 5.86 -3.78
C GLY A 110 8.66 5.89 -2.42
N ASP A 111 9.02 6.84 -1.55
CA ASP A 111 8.32 7.06 -0.28
C ASP A 111 7.01 7.81 -0.53
N ILE A 112 5.93 7.41 0.14
CA ILE A 112 4.64 8.10 -0.01
C ILE A 112 4.69 9.42 0.75
N VAL A 113 4.35 10.52 0.07
CA VAL A 113 4.14 11.83 0.69
C VAL A 113 2.68 11.95 1.12
N LEU A 114 2.47 12.26 2.40
CA LEU A 114 1.18 12.46 3.04
C LEU A 114 0.66 13.88 2.82
N GLU A 115 -0.66 14.10 2.98
CA GLU A 115 -1.28 15.42 2.81
C GLU A 115 -0.68 16.51 3.72
N ASP A 116 -0.20 16.12 4.91
CA ASP A 116 0.42 17.02 5.88
C ASP A 116 1.94 17.17 5.70
N GLY A 117 2.51 16.63 4.62
CA GLY A 117 3.93 16.70 4.27
C GLY A 117 4.80 15.65 4.96
N ARG A 118 4.26 14.86 5.89
CA ARG A 118 4.97 13.68 6.42
C ARG A 118 5.17 12.63 5.32
N ARG A 119 6.05 11.67 5.58
CA ARG A 119 6.45 10.65 4.60
C ARG A 119 6.39 9.25 5.17
N VAL A 120 5.90 8.31 4.39
CA VAL A 120 5.88 6.88 4.75
C VAL A 120 7.09 6.21 4.10
N ARG A 121 7.88 5.51 4.91
CA ARG A 121 9.09 4.81 4.49
C ARG A 121 8.78 3.82 3.34
N GLY A 122 9.42 4.01 2.19
CA GLY A 122 9.33 3.16 1.01
C GLY A 122 10.38 2.04 0.99
N GLU A 123 10.43 1.31 -0.13
CA GLU A 123 11.30 0.13 -0.30
C GLU A 123 12.79 0.43 -0.12
N LEU A 124 13.26 1.57 -0.61
CA LEU A 124 14.67 1.96 -0.57
C LEU A 124 15.04 2.77 0.68
N PHE A 125 14.10 3.01 1.60
CA PHE A 125 14.33 3.92 2.72
C PHE A 125 15.53 3.49 3.58
N GLU A 126 15.67 2.20 3.90
CA GLU A 126 16.73 1.68 4.78
C GLU A 126 18.10 1.50 4.07
N ASP A 127 18.19 1.78 2.76
CA ASP A 127 19.47 1.71 2.03
C ASP A 127 20.43 2.82 2.53
N GLU A 128 21.68 2.46 2.83
CA GLU A 128 22.67 3.38 3.39
C GLU A 128 22.90 4.62 2.52
N SER A 129 22.92 4.45 1.19
CA SER A 129 23.10 5.55 0.25
C SER A 129 21.91 6.51 0.29
N VAL A 130 20.69 5.98 0.43
CA VAL A 130 19.45 6.77 0.53
C VAL A 130 19.39 7.48 1.88
N GLN A 131 19.67 6.77 2.97
CA GLN A 131 19.74 7.35 4.32
C GLN A 131 20.70 8.52 4.40
N LYS A 132 21.89 8.40 3.78
CA LYS A 132 22.86 9.49 3.71
C LYS A 132 22.28 10.72 3.01
N VAL A 133 21.70 10.54 1.83
CA VAL A 133 21.12 11.65 1.04
C VAL A 133 19.94 12.31 1.77
N LEU A 134 19.05 11.52 2.39
CA LEU A 134 17.92 12.05 3.16
C LEU A 134 18.39 12.82 4.41
N ARG A 135 19.46 12.36 5.06
CA ARG A 135 20.09 13.04 6.20
C ARG A 135 20.70 14.38 5.78
N ASP A 136 21.44 14.41 4.68
CA ASP A 136 22.01 15.63 4.11
C ASP A 136 20.93 16.63 3.66
N GLY A 137 19.76 16.13 3.25
CA GLY A 137 18.58 16.94 2.95
C GLY A 137 17.84 17.47 4.17
N GLY A 138 18.14 16.98 5.37
CA GLY A 138 17.42 17.34 6.60
C GLY A 138 15.96 16.88 6.65
N VAL A 139 15.58 15.90 5.81
CA VAL A 139 14.19 15.47 5.63
C VAL A 139 13.80 14.24 6.46
N LEU A 140 14.75 13.59 7.13
CA LEU A 140 14.46 12.43 8.00
C LEU A 140 13.38 12.69 9.07
N PRO A 141 13.30 13.87 9.72
CA PRO A 141 12.22 14.15 10.68
C PRO A 141 10.81 14.16 10.07
N LEU A 142 10.66 14.23 8.75
CA LEU A 142 9.37 14.14 8.07
C LEU A 142 8.83 12.71 8.03
N TYR A 143 9.67 11.70 8.25
CA TYR A 143 9.27 10.30 8.12
C TYR A 143 8.52 9.82 9.35
N THR A 144 7.36 9.23 9.10
CA THR A 144 6.54 8.61 10.13
C THR A 144 6.89 7.14 10.31
N ASN A 145 6.69 6.63 11.52
CA ASN A 145 6.79 5.19 11.81
C ASN A 145 5.49 4.44 11.47
N ARG A 146 4.45 5.15 11.03
CA ARG A 146 3.18 4.54 10.61
C ARG A 146 3.38 3.81 9.27
N VAL A 147 2.99 2.55 9.22
CA VAL A 147 3.10 1.69 8.03
C VAL A 147 1.69 1.42 7.51
N LYS A 148 1.40 1.79 6.25
CA LYS A 148 0.11 1.45 5.64
C LYS A 148 -0.03 -0.07 5.53
N TYR A 149 -1.21 -0.63 5.81
CA TYR A 149 -1.45 -2.03 5.46
C TYR A 149 -1.37 -2.21 3.93
N PRO A 150 -0.67 -3.21 3.37
CA PRO A 150 -0.52 -3.35 1.93
C PRO A 150 -1.87 -3.52 1.20
N ARG A 151 -1.93 -3.20 -0.10
CA ARG A 151 -3.11 -3.55 -0.89
C ARG A 151 -3.05 -5.04 -1.22
N THR A 152 -4.08 -5.77 -0.84
CA THR A 152 -4.18 -7.20 -1.15
C THR A 152 -4.47 -7.42 -2.64
N PRO A 153 -3.59 -8.13 -3.38
CA PRO A 153 -3.83 -8.44 -4.79
C PRO A 153 -4.98 -9.43 -4.94
N HIS A 154 -5.68 -9.35 -6.06
CA HIS A 154 -6.72 -10.30 -6.44
C HIS A 154 -6.13 -11.64 -6.86
N LEU A 155 -6.83 -12.73 -6.55
CA LEU A 155 -6.63 -14.01 -7.20
C LEU A 155 -6.94 -13.90 -8.71
N PRO A 156 -6.27 -14.69 -9.58
CA PRO A 156 -6.47 -14.60 -11.03
C PRO A 156 -7.92 -14.77 -11.48
N TRP A 157 -8.69 -15.54 -10.71
CA TRP A 157 -10.10 -15.81 -10.96
C TRP A 157 -11.09 -14.92 -10.19
N SER A 158 -10.60 -13.93 -9.45
CA SER A 158 -11.51 -13.01 -8.74
C SER A 158 -12.28 -12.14 -9.76
N PRO A 159 -13.62 -12.09 -9.66
CA PRO A 159 -14.44 -11.39 -10.62
C PRO A 159 -14.30 -9.86 -10.52
N GLY A 160 -14.41 -9.16 -11.66
CA GLY A 160 -14.66 -7.71 -11.74
C GLY A 160 -13.55 -6.82 -11.21
N LYS A 161 -12.29 -7.23 -11.34
CA LYS A 161 -11.13 -6.35 -11.12
C LYS A 161 -11.33 -5.01 -11.85
N SER A 162 -11.14 -3.91 -11.14
CA SER A 162 -11.02 -2.58 -11.74
C SER A 162 -9.67 -2.43 -12.43
N LYS A 163 -9.45 -1.35 -13.20
CA LYS A 163 -8.15 -1.08 -13.84
C LYS A 163 -7.02 -0.90 -12.81
N ASP A 164 -7.35 -0.48 -11.60
CA ASP A 164 -6.38 -0.21 -10.53
C ASP A 164 -6.13 -1.43 -9.63
N ASP A 165 -6.91 -2.51 -9.82
CA ASP A 165 -6.77 -3.75 -9.06
C ASP A 165 -5.65 -4.62 -9.64
N ARG A 166 -4.67 -4.94 -8.80
CA ARG A 166 -3.60 -5.88 -9.15
C ARG A 166 -4.02 -7.31 -8.94
N ILE A 167 -3.51 -8.18 -9.81
CA ILE A 167 -3.59 -9.65 -9.65
C ILE A 167 -2.27 -10.13 -9.06
N ILE A 168 -2.35 -11.16 -8.22
CA ILE A 168 -1.15 -11.80 -7.67
C ILE A 168 -0.30 -12.41 -8.80
N GLU A 169 1.02 -12.18 -8.74
CA GLU A 169 1.93 -12.57 -9.82
C GLU A 169 2.05 -14.10 -9.98
N THR A 170 2.04 -14.83 -8.87
CA THR A 170 2.17 -16.29 -8.85
C THR A 170 1.52 -16.86 -7.59
N LEU A 171 0.99 -18.09 -7.70
CA LEU A 171 0.45 -18.85 -6.57
C LEU A 171 1.44 -19.86 -5.99
N SER A 172 2.65 -19.97 -6.57
CA SER A 172 3.66 -20.95 -6.16
C SER A 172 4.00 -20.90 -4.66
N HIS A 173 3.94 -19.70 -4.05
CA HIS A 173 4.18 -19.51 -2.63
C HIS A 173 3.14 -20.18 -1.72
N PHE A 174 1.95 -20.51 -2.24
CA PHE A 174 0.92 -21.21 -1.48
C PHE A 174 1.01 -22.73 -1.62
N HIS A 175 1.47 -23.26 -2.75
CA HIS A 175 1.35 -24.69 -3.10
C HIS A 175 1.92 -25.66 -2.06
N GLU A 176 3.03 -25.28 -1.41
CA GLU A 176 3.71 -26.10 -0.39
C GLU A 176 3.54 -25.53 1.04
N SER A 177 2.69 -24.52 1.21
CA SER A 177 2.44 -23.88 2.50
C SER A 177 1.13 -24.36 3.12
N ARG A 178 1.03 -24.29 4.44
CA ARG A 178 -0.25 -24.19 5.12
C ARG A 178 -0.87 -22.83 4.79
N VAL A 179 -2.14 -22.82 4.41
CA VAL A 179 -2.92 -21.68 3.95
C VAL A 179 -4.09 -21.46 4.88
N ILE A 180 -4.26 -20.20 5.27
CA ILE A 180 -5.40 -19.74 6.05
C ILE A 180 -6.29 -18.96 5.10
N CYS A 181 -7.56 -19.36 5.03
CA CYS A 181 -8.60 -18.64 4.31
C CYS A 181 -9.56 -18.04 5.33
N THR A 182 -9.72 -16.71 5.29
CA THR A 182 -10.63 -15.99 6.17
C THR A 182 -11.73 -15.29 5.38
N ILE A 183 -12.92 -15.13 5.96
CA ILE A 183 -13.96 -14.27 5.40
C ILE A 183 -13.39 -12.86 5.27
N LYS A 184 -13.56 -12.25 4.09
CA LYS A 184 -13.25 -10.85 3.87
C LYS A 184 -14.41 -10.03 4.41
N ARG A 185 -14.19 -9.32 5.52
CA ARG A 185 -15.19 -8.41 6.09
C ARG A 185 -15.15 -7.06 5.37
N ASP A 186 -16.33 -6.47 5.19
CA ASP A 186 -16.54 -5.18 4.54
C ASP A 186 -16.61 -4.09 5.61
N GLY A 187 -15.48 -3.45 5.88
CA GLY A 187 -15.37 -2.37 6.85
C GLY A 187 -14.24 -1.41 6.51
N GLU A 188 -13.68 -0.79 7.55
CA GLU A 188 -12.53 0.10 7.43
C GLU A 188 -11.28 -0.54 8.04
N ASN A 189 -10.33 -0.91 7.18
CA ASN A 189 -9.00 -1.32 7.61
C ASN A 189 -8.41 -0.31 8.61
N THR A 190 -8.00 -0.83 9.78
CA THR A 190 -7.45 -0.08 10.91
C THR A 190 -6.18 -0.76 11.40
N THR A 191 -5.13 0.02 11.59
CA THR A 191 -3.85 -0.42 12.15
C THR A 191 -3.63 0.27 13.50
N MET A 192 -3.35 -0.51 14.54
CA MET A 192 -3.04 -0.07 15.89
C MET A 192 -1.55 -0.26 16.18
N LEU A 193 -0.94 0.70 16.88
CA LEU A 193 0.42 0.70 17.41
C LEU A 193 0.37 1.14 18.88
N SER A 194 1.46 1.02 19.62
CA SER A 194 1.51 1.44 21.04
C SER A 194 1.16 2.92 21.25
N ASP A 195 1.51 3.77 20.30
CA ASP A 195 1.37 5.22 20.34
C ASP A 195 0.19 5.77 19.50
N GLY A 196 -0.72 4.91 19.05
CA GLY A 196 -1.92 5.36 18.32
C GLY A 196 -2.42 4.37 17.27
N LEU A 197 -3.42 4.82 16.50
CA LEU A 197 -4.00 4.03 15.42
C LEU A 197 -4.25 4.88 14.18
N HIS A 198 -4.34 4.24 13.03
CA HIS A 198 -4.73 4.88 11.78
C HIS A 198 -5.56 3.95 10.91
N ALA A 199 -6.43 4.51 10.08
CA ALA A 199 -7.02 3.77 8.96
C ALA A 199 -5.93 3.43 7.93
N ARG A 200 -6.24 2.68 6.87
CA ARG A 200 -5.25 2.43 5.80
C ARG A 200 -4.63 3.71 5.24
N SER A 201 -5.42 4.79 5.11
CA SER A 201 -4.88 6.13 4.87
C SER A 201 -4.48 6.76 6.20
N ILE A 202 -3.22 7.18 6.30
CA ILE A 202 -2.61 7.71 7.53
C ILE A 202 -3.09 9.14 7.82
N ASP A 203 -3.55 9.87 6.80
CA ASP A 203 -3.98 11.28 6.89
C ASP A 203 -5.34 11.44 7.57
N GLY A 204 -5.75 10.44 8.36
CA GLY A 204 -7.11 10.19 8.81
C GLY A 204 -7.76 11.37 9.51
N ARG A 205 -8.60 12.09 8.76
CA ARG A 205 -9.60 13.02 9.32
C ARG A 205 -10.47 12.29 10.33
N HIS A 206 -10.86 12.98 11.40
CA HIS A 206 -11.77 12.43 12.39
C HIS A 206 -13.05 11.90 11.75
N HIS A 207 -13.49 10.70 12.14
CA HIS A 207 -14.75 10.12 11.69
C HIS A 207 -15.42 9.39 12.87
N PRO A 208 -16.71 9.64 13.18
CA PRO A 208 -17.39 9.07 14.35
C PRO A 208 -17.37 7.53 14.41
N SER A 209 -17.34 6.85 13.26
CA SER A 209 -17.25 5.37 13.21
C SER A 209 -15.95 4.80 13.80
N ARG A 210 -14.97 5.64 14.14
CA ARG A 210 -13.70 5.23 14.74
C ARG A 210 -13.68 5.37 16.26
N ASN A 211 -14.71 5.92 16.87
CA ASN A 211 -14.71 6.17 18.31
C ASN A 211 -14.64 4.87 19.12
N TRP A 212 -15.38 3.83 18.70
CA TRP A 212 -15.33 2.54 19.37
C TRP A 212 -13.93 1.92 19.31
N VAL A 213 -13.31 1.88 18.11
CA VAL A 213 -11.98 1.27 17.94
C VAL A 213 -10.87 2.08 18.64
N LYS A 214 -11.04 3.40 18.81
CA LYS A 214 -10.15 4.23 19.64
C LYS A 214 -10.25 3.89 21.12
N ASN A 215 -11.46 3.70 21.63
CA ASN A 215 -11.66 3.31 23.02
C ASN A 215 -11.09 1.91 23.29
N PHE A 216 -11.32 0.96 22.37
CA PHE A 216 -10.74 -0.37 22.46
C PHE A 216 -9.21 -0.35 22.35
N HIS A 217 -8.65 0.43 21.44
CA HIS A 217 -7.20 0.64 21.35
C HIS A 217 -6.62 1.19 22.67
N ALA A 218 -7.26 2.18 23.28
CA ALA A 218 -6.80 2.76 24.53
C ALA A 218 -6.68 1.74 25.68
N SER A 219 -7.48 0.67 25.68
CA SER A 219 -7.37 -0.40 26.70
C SER A 219 -6.24 -1.40 26.45
N ILE A 220 -5.72 -1.51 25.21
CA ILE A 220 -4.68 -2.50 24.86
C ILE A 220 -3.36 -1.88 24.36
N ALA A 221 -3.32 -0.57 24.10
CA ALA A 221 -2.18 0.10 23.46
C ALA A 221 -0.86 -0.11 24.20
N HIS A 222 -0.90 -0.08 25.54
CA HIS A 222 0.29 -0.24 26.40
C HIS A 222 0.85 -1.66 26.41
N GLU A 223 0.08 -2.66 25.96
CA GLU A 223 0.52 -4.05 25.83
C GLU A 223 1.29 -4.30 24.52
N LEU A 224 1.24 -3.35 23.57
CA LEU A 224 1.93 -3.48 22.29
C LEU A 224 3.39 -3.06 22.44
N PRO A 225 4.36 -3.91 22.07
CA PRO A 225 5.76 -3.51 22.02
C PRO A 225 6.01 -2.38 21.02
N ASP A 226 7.10 -1.64 21.22
CA ASP A 226 7.50 -0.59 20.28
C ASP A 226 7.77 -1.17 18.89
N GLY A 227 7.23 -0.51 17.86
CA GLY A 227 7.34 -0.94 16.46
C GLY A 227 6.38 -2.04 16.05
N TRP A 228 5.69 -2.68 17.00
CA TRP A 228 4.65 -3.67 16.70
C TRP A 228 3.36 -3.01 16.25
N ARG A 229 2.59 -3.72 15.43
CA ARG A 229 1.29 -3.25 14.97
C ARG A 229 0.30 -4.37 14.74
N ILE A 230 -0.95 -4.06 15.03
CA ILE A 230 -2.10 -4.93 14.76
C ILE A 230 -2.90 -4.34 13.62
N ALA A 231 -3.11 -5.10 12.55
CA ALA A 231 -4.04 -4.75 11.50
C ALA A 231 -5.33 -5.56 11.65
N GLY A 232 -6.47 -4.88 11.52
CA GLY A 232 -7.79 -5.48 11.55
C GLY A 232 -8.81 -4.64 10.79
N GLU A 233 -10.06 -5.10 10.82
CA GLU A 233 -11.18 -4.44 10.17
C GLU A 233 -12.07 -3.78 11.23
N ASN A 234 -12.26 -2.47 11.13
CA ASN A 234 -13.26 -1.74 11.92
C ASN A 234 -14.62 -1.84 11.22
N LEU A 235 -15.53 -2.55 11.85
CA LEU A 235 -16.87 -2.89 11.37
C LEU A 235 -17.96 -2.10 12.12
N TYR A 236 -17.62 -1.04 12.85
CA TYR A 236 -18.62 -0.25 13.57
C TYR A 236 -19.70 0.32 12.64
N ALA A 237 -19.33 0.82 11.45
CA ALA A 237 -20.27 1.39 10.50
C ALA A 237 -20.57 0.43 9.35
N GLN A 238 -21.83 0.41 8.90
CA GLN A 238 -22.23 -0.23 7.67
C GLN A 238 -21.50 0.42 6.48
N HIS A 239 -20.91 -0.42 5.65
CA HIS A 239 -20.36 -0.03 4.34
C HIS A 239 -21.33 -0.47 3.24
N THR A 240 -21.02 -1.53 2.52
CA THR A 240 -21.91 -2.20 1.58
C THR A 240 -22.76 -3.27 2.28
N ILE A 241 -22.16 -4.04 3.19
CA ILE A 241 -22.84 -5.08 3.98
C ILE A 241 -23.28 -4.53 5.34
N ARG A 242 -24.52 -4.85 5.75
CA ARG A 242 -25.05 -4.64 7.10
C ARG A 242 -24.84 -5.92 7.91
N TYR A 243 -24.26 -5.80 9.10
CA TYR A 243 -24.03 -6.93 10.00
C TYR A 243 -24.83 -6.79 11.29
N ASP A 244 -25.70 -7.74 11.63
CA ASP A 244 -26.58 -7.62 12.80
C ASP A 244 -26.09 -8.37 14.05
N ASP A 245 -25.08 -9.21 13.91
CA ASP A 245 -24.63 -10.16 14.92
C ASP A 245 -23.11 -10.29 15.02
N LEU A 246 -22.38 -9.17 14.87
CA LEU A 246 -20.91 -9.18 14.95
C LEU A 246 -20.42 -9.64 16.33
N PRO A 247 -19.37 -10.47 16.40
CA PRO A 247 -18.75 -10.82 17.69
C PRO A 247 -17.94 -9.67 18.30
N SER A 248 -17.51 -8.72 17.48
CA SER A 248 -16.80 -7.49 17.87
C SER A 248 -16.86 -6.48 16.72
N TYR A 249 -16.81 -5.19 17.03
CA TYR A 249 -16.67 -4.15 16.01
C TYR A 249 -15.25 -4.04 15.45
N PHE A 250 -14.24 -4.61 16.10
CA PHE A 250 -12.90 -4.74 15.52
C PHE A 250 -12.54 -6.22 15.41
N MET A 251 -12.26 -6.67 14.18
CA MET A 251 -11.85 -8.04 13.91
C MET A 251 -10.40 -8.07 13.43
N GLY A 252 -9.54 -8.81 14.12
CA GLY A 252 -8.11 -8.90 13.83
C GLY A 252 -7.81 -9.67 12.55
N ILE A 253 -6.85 -9.16 11.75
CA ILE A 253 -6.40 -9.75 10.48
C ILE A 253 -4.95 -10.23 10.56
N SER A 254 -4.05 -9.43 11.14
CA SER A 254 -2.63 -9.78 11.24
C SER A 254 -1.91 -8.96 12.30
N ILE A 255 -0.81 -9.50 12.81
CA ILE A 255 0.15 -8.77 13.65
C ILE A 255 1.48 -8.71 12.91
N TRP A 256 2.18 -7.59 13.10
CA TRP A 256 3.50 -7.35 12.54
C TRP A 256 4.44 -6.83 13.59
N ASP A 257 5.68 -7.30 13.54
CA ASP A 257 6.75 -6.94 14.47
C ASP A 257 7.49 -5.65 14.05
N GLU A 258 8.48 -5.28 14.86
CA GLU A 258 9.34 -4.11 14.65
C GLU A 258 10.22 -4.23 13.40
N ARG A 259 10.41 -5.45 12.88
CA ARG A 259 11.19 -5.74 11.65
C ARG A 259 10.32 -5.74 10.40
N ASN A 260 9.05 -5.33 10.53
CA ASN A 260 8.10 -5.31 9.42
C ASN A 260 7.82 -6.73 8.87
N THR A 261 7.85 -7.73 9.74
CA THR A 261 7.50 -9.13 9.46
C THR A 261 6.12 -9.42 9.99
N CYS A 262 5.25 -9.99 9.16
CA CYS A 262 3.96 -10.49 9.60
C CYS A 262 4.19 -11.77 10.39
N LEU A 263 3.61 -11.87 11.57
CA LEU A 263 3.74 -13.06 12.42
C LEU A 263 3.10 -14.29 11.77
N PRO A 264 3.54 -15.50 12.16
CA PRO A 264 2.79 -16.72 11.88
C PRO A 264 1.34 -16.60 12.37
N TRP A 265 0.43 -17.33 11.72
CA TRP A 265 -0.99 -17.28 12.04
C TRP A 265 -1.29 -17.75 13.45
N ASP A 266 -0.64 -18.82 13.90
CA ASP A 266 -0.87 -19.37 15.25
C ASP A 266 -0.41 -18.39 16.34
N ASP A 267 0.76 -17.76 16.15
CA ASP A 267 1.24 -16.69 17.04
C ASP A 267 0.28 -15.50 17.02
N THR A 268 -0.21 -15.11 15.84
CA THR A 268 -1.21 -14.05 15.68
C THR A 268 -2.46 -14.36 16.51
N LEU A 269 -2.98 -15.58 16.45
CA LEU A 269 -4.14 -16.02 17.24
C LEU A 269 -3.85 -16.03 18.75
N ALA A 270 -2.65 -16.45 19.17
CA ALA A 270 -2.25 -16.42 20.57
C ALA A 270 -2.25 -14.99 21.13
N TYR A 271 -1.64 -14.05 20.42
CA TYR A 271 -1.65 -12.62 20.77
C TYR A 271 -3.06 -12.03 20.77
N PHE A 272 -3.89 -12.38 19.77
CA PHE A 272 -5.28 -11.96 19.74
C PHE A 272 -6.05 -12.46 20.98
N GLY A 273 -5.83 -13.71 21.40
CA GLY A 273 -6.41 -14.24 22.63
C GLY A 273 -6.00 -13.46 23.88
N MET A 274 -4.71 -13.10 23.99
CA MET A 274 -4.19 -12.31 25.12
C MET A 274 -4.78 -10.89 25.15
N LEU A 275 -4.99 -10.28 23.98
CA LEU A 275 -5.45 -8.90 23.84
C LEU A 275 -6.99 -8.77 23.75
N GLY A 276 -7.74 -9.87 23.84
CA GLY A 276 -9.19 -9.87 23.68
C GLY A 276 -9.66 -9.46 22.28
N ILE A 277 -8.88 -9.76 21.24
CA ILE A 277 -9.20 -9.45 19.85
C ILE A 277 -9.83 -10.67 19.19
N THR A 278 -11.03 -10.51 18.63
CA THR A 278 -11.66 -11.55 17.81
C THR A 278 -11.05 -11.56 16.42
N PRO A 279 -10.48 -12.66 15.89
CA PRO A 279 -10.01 -12.71 14.51
C PRO A 279 -11.17 -12.69 13.50
N VAL A 280 -10.90 -12.25 12.27
CA VAL A 280 -11.81 -12.52 11.15
C VAL A 280 -12.09 -14.03 11.01
N PRO A 281 -13.31 -14.47 10.64
CA PRO A 281 -13.66 -15.89 10.66
C PRO A 281 -12.80 -16.70 9.70
N VAL A 282 -12.22 -17.80 10.19
CA VAL A 282 -11.47 -18.76 9.38
C VAL A 282 -12.45 -19.76 8.76
N VAL A 283 -12.40 -19.89 7.43
CA VAL A 283 -13.23 -20.81 6.64
C VAL A 283 -12.43 -21.96 6.04
N TYR A 284 -11.10 -21.86 6.04
CA TYR A 284 -10.20 -22.96 5.71
C TYR A 284 -8.85 -22.77 6.40
N ASP A 285 -8.30 -23.86 6.91
CA ASP A 285 -6.96 -23.94 7.49
C ASP A 285 -6.37 -25.31 7.15
N GLY A 286 -5.33 -25.34 6.32
CA GLY A 286 -4.74 -26.59 5.84
C GLY A 286 -3.74 -26.37 4.71
N PRO A 287 -3.24 -27.44 4.05
CA PRO A 287 -2.38 -27.31 2.87
C PRO A 287 -3.09 -26.56 1.73
N TRP A 288 -2.38 -26.17 0.66
CA TRP A 288 -3.04 -25.55 -0.49
C TRP A 288 -4.23 -26.40 -1.02
N PRO A 289 -5.48 -25.89 -0.97
CA PRO A 289 -6.64 -26.71 -1.33
C PRO A 289 -6.90 -26.77 -2.83
N GLY A 290 -6.16 -25.99 -3.62
CA GLY A 290 -6.37 -25.85 -5.06
C GLY A 290 -7.47 -24.85 -5.44
N GLU A 291 -7.43 -24.42 -6.70
CA GLU A 291 -8.34 -23.40 -7.23
C GLU A 291 -9.81 -23.83 -7.19
N ARG A 292 -10.11 -25.10 -7.50
CA ARG A 292 -11.50 -25.60 -7.54
C ARG A 292 -12.20 -25.42 -6.20
N PHE A 293 -11.56 -25.86 -5.10
CA PHE A 293 -12.09 -25.69 -3.76
C PHE A 293 -12.34 -24.21 -3.43
N LEU A 294 -11.39 -23.33 -3.77
CA LEU A 294 -11.48 -21.90 -3.52
C LEU A 294 -12.56 -21.20 -4.35
N ARG A 295 -12.96 -21.76 -5.50
CA ARG A 295 -14.11 -21.30 -6.28
C ARG A 295 -15.44 -21.76 -5.67
N ASP A 296 -15.52 -23.02 -5.28
CA ASP A 296 -16.72 -23.56 -4.61
C ASP A 296 -17.00 -22.80 -3.30
N LEU A 297 -15.96 -22.47 -2.53
CA LEU A 297 -16.05 -21.62 -1.34
C LEU A 297 -16.53 -20.20 -1.68
N ALA A 298 -16.05 -19.61 -2.78
CA ALA A 298 -16.50 -18.29 -3.22
C ALA A 298 -18.00 -18.27 -3.52
N ASP A 299 -18.54 -19.32 -4.14
CA ASP A 299 -19.97 -19.43 -4.44
C ASP A 299 -20.81 -19.57 -3.16
N GLN A 300 -20.33 -20.34 -2.17
CA GLN A 300 -20.97 -20.45 -0.86
C GLN A 300 -21.00 -19.10 -0.13
N LEU A 301 -19.88 -18.38 -0.10
CA LEU A 301 -19.80 -17.05 0.53
C LEU A 301 -20.66 -16.02 -0.20
N ALA A 302 -20.73 -16.07 -1.53
CA ALA A 302 -21.62 -15.22 -2.30
C ALA A 302 -23.09 -15.47 -1.95
N ALA A 303 -23.51 -16.73 -1.77
CA ALA A 303 -24.85 -17.10 -1.37
C ALA A 303 -25.19 -16.64 0.07
N GLN A 304 -24.18 -16.50 0.93
CA GLN A 304 -24.30 -15.95 2.28
C GLN A 304 -24.26 -14.42 2.33
N GLY A 305 -24.06 -13.75 1.18
CA GLY A 305 -23.97 -12.28 1.11
C GLY A 305 -22.63 -11.72 1.60
N GLU A 306 -21.59 -12.55 1.72
CA GLU A 306 -20.25 -12.11 2.13
C GLU A 306 -19.50 -11.44 0.96
N GLU A 307 -18.58 -10.53 1.29
CA GLU A 307 -17.75 -9.84 0.29
C GLU A 307 -16.86 -10.84 -0.48
N GLY A 308 -16.38 -11.88 0.21
CA GLY A 308 -15.51 -12.90 -0.34
C GLY A 308 -14.54 -13.41 0.71
N TYR A 309 -13.31 -13.73 0.30
CA TYR A 309 -12.30 -14.26 1.19
C TYR A 309 -10.90 -13.69 0.94
N VAL A 310 -10.04 -13.84 1.94
CA VAL A 310 -8.61 -13.58 1.86
C VAL A 310 -7.88 -14.88 2.17
N ILE A 311 -6.90 -15.24 1.34
CA ILE A 311 -5.94 -16.29 1.67
C ILE A 311 -4.62 -15.66 2.12
N ARG A 312 -3.98 -16.27 3.12
CA ARG A 312 -2.59 -15.98 3.50
C ARG A 312 -1.81 -17.27 3.75
N ARG A 313 -0.49 -17.23 3.57
CA ARG A 313 0.42 -18.25 4.13
C ARG A 313 0.31 -18.25 5.65
N ALA A 314 0.30 -19.42 6.28
CA ALA A 314 0.28 -19.51 7.74
C ALA A 314 1.59 -19.03 8.37
N ASP A 315 2.73 -19.30 7.72
CA ASP A 315 4.06 -18.89 8.21
C ASP A 315 4.24 -17.36 8.25
N ALA A 316 5.31 -16.93 8.92
CA ALA A 316 5.78 -15.56 8.86
C ALA A 316 6.22 -15.16 7.44
N PHE A 317 6.06 -13.89 7.11
CA PHE A 317 6.58 -13.32 5.87
C PHE A 317 6.92 -11.83 6.01
N ALA A 318 7.94 -11.37 5.31
CA ALA A 318 8.31 -9.96 5.31
C ALA A 318 7.28 -9.11 4.55
N TYR A 319 7.17 -7.83 4.90
CA TYR A 319 6.24 -6.90 4.26
C TYR A 319 6.39 -6.81 2.73
N ARG A 320 7.63 -6.87 2.22
CA ARG A 320 7.90 -6.91 0.77
C ARG A 320 7.31 -8.14 0.07
N ASP A 321 7.16 -9.24 0.81
CA ASP A 321 6.66 -10.52 0.30
C ASP A 321 5.14 -10.66 0.46
N PHE A 322 4.46 -9.64 1.03
CA PHE A 322 3.00 -9.62 1.17
C PHE A 322 2.29 -9.88 -0.17
N ARG A 323 2.80 -9.28 -1.25
CA ARG A 323 2.24 -9.45 -2.62
C ARG A 323 2.29 -10.88 -3.15
N LEU A 324 3.08 -11.74 -2.52
CA LEU A 324 3.23 -13.17 -2.84
C LEU A 324 2.59 -14.07 -1.78
N SER A 325 2.34 -13.54 -0.58
CA SER A 325 1.92 -14.31 0.60
C SER A 325 0.46 -14.11 0.97
N VAL A 326 -0.22 -13.11 0.40
CA VAL A 326 -1.62 -12.79 0.67
C VAL A 326 -2.34 -12.45 -0.64
N ALA A 327 -3.53 -13.02 -0.86
CA ALA A 327 -4.38 -12.71 -2.01
C ALA A 327 -5.86 -12.71 -1.60
N LYS A 328 -6.71 -12.03 -2.37
CA LYS A 328 -8.16 -11.95 -2.09
C LYS A 328 -9.00 -12.40 -3.27
N TYR A 329 -10.18 -12.92 -2.95
CA TYR A 329 -11.30 -13.05 -3.87
C TYR A 329 -12.43 -12.16 -3.37
N VAL A 330 -13.01 -11.38 -4.28
CA VAL A 330 -14.21 -10.57 -4.03
C VAL A 330 -15.32 -11.08 -4.93
N THR A 331 -16.50 -11.37 -4.39
CA THR A 331 -17.64 -11.94 -5.09
C THR A 331 -18.21 -10.96 -6.12
N ARG A 332 -18.85 -11.50 -7.16
CA ARG A 332 -19.54 -10.68 -8.17
C ARG A 332 -20.70 -9.90 -7.55
N THR A 333 -21.51 -10.57 -6.74
CA THR A 333 -22.66 -10.00 -6.02
C THR A 333 -22.27 -8.79 -5.19
N PHE A 334 -21.16 -8.87 -4.44
CA PHE A 334 -20.66 -7.74 -3.67
C PHE A 334 -20.24 -6.56 -4.57
N LYS A 335 -19.52 -6.83 -5.66
CA LYS A 335 -19.11 -5.76 -6.59
C LYS A 335 -20.30 -5.06 -7.23
N ASP A 336 -21.33 -5.81 -7.59
CA ASP A 336 -22.54 -5.25 -8.18
C ASP A 336 -23.26 -4.36 -7.14
N ALA A 337 -23.28 -4.76 -5.86
CA ALA A 337 -23.81 -3.96 -4.77
C ALA A 337 -23.01 -2.66 -4.53
N VAL A 338 -21.67 -2.72 -4.58
CA VAL A 338 -20.81 -1.52 -4.49
C VAL A 338 -21.14 -0.55 -5.63
N ASN A 339 -21.21 -1.05 -6.87
CA ASN A 339 -21.49 -0.24 -8.06
C ASN A 339 -22.88 0.39 -8.03
N ALA A 340 -23.90 -0.36 -7.58
CA ALA A 340 -25.27 0.14 -7.44
C ALA A 340 -25.39 1.24 -6.37
N SER A 341 -24.49 1.24 -5.37
CA SER A 341 -24.56 2.16 -4.24
C SER A 341 -24.20 3.62 -4.57
N GLY A 342 -23.55 3.88 -5.72
CA GLY A 342 -23.28 5.19 -6.34
C GLY A 342 -22.36 6.16 -5.58
N HIS A 343 -22.20 6.00 -4.27
CA HIS A 343 -21.43 6.88 -3.38
C HIS A 343 -20.59 6.08 -2.39
N HIS A 344 -19.36 6.55 -2.15
CA HIS A 344 -18.47 6.01 -1.13
C HIS A 344 -19.15 6.06 0.25
N TRP A 345 -18.99 5.01 1.08
CA TRP A 345 -19.71 4.87 2.36
C TRP A 345 -19.55 6.08 3.30
N ARG A 346 -18.37 6.72 3.31
CA ARG A 346 -18.09 7.95 4.09
C ARG A 346 -18.97 9.16 3.73
N ALA A 347 -19.60 9.16 2.55
CA ALA A 347 -20.51 10.23 2.13
C ALA A 347 -21.95 10.00 2.64
N LYS A 348 -22.23 8.85 3.25
CA LYS A 348 -23.54 8.48 3.79
C LYS A 348 -23.58 8.74 5.29
N ALA A 349 -24.79 8.88 5.84
CA ALA A 349 -24.96 8.90 7.29
C ALA A 349 -24.42 7.60 7.90
N VAL A 350 -23.75 7.70 9.05
CA VAL A 350 -23.19 6.53 9.74
C VAL A 350 -24.33 5.69 10.30
N VAL A 351 -24.45 4.46 9.81
CA VAL A 351 -25.35 3.44 10.36
C VAL A 351 -24.51 2.44 11.14
N PRO A 352 -24.63 2.36 12.48
CA PRO A 352 -23.88 1.40 13.26
C PRO A 352 -24.28 -0.03 12.94
N ASN A 353 -23.32 -0.95 12.91
CA ASN A 353 -23.58 -2.37 12.85
C ASN A 353 -24.09 -2.92 14.19
N GLY A 354 -24.69 -4.11 14.19
CA GLY A 354 -25.16 -4.81 15.37
C GLY A 354 -24.08 -5.75 15.93
N LEU A 355 -23.96 -5.78 17.25
CA LEU A 355 -23.22 -6.83 17.95
C LEU A 355 -24.16 -7.97 18.30
N LYS A 356 -23.62 -9.18 18.35
CA LYS A 356 -24.33 -10.34 18.87
C LYS A 356 -24.81 -10.05 20.31
N PRO A 357 -26.10 -10.31 20.64
CA PRO A 357 -26.58 -10.17 22.01
C PRO A 357 -25.74 -11.04 22.96
N THR A 358 -25.32 -10.45 24.08
CA THR A 358 -24.60 -11.14 25.16
C THR A 358 -25.49 -12.08 25.96
#